data_AF-A0A6V7LV53-F1
#
_entry.id   AF-A0A6V7LV53-F1
#
_cell.length_a   1.000
_cell.length_b   1.000
_cell.length_c   1.000
_cell.angle_alpha   90.00
_cell.angle_beta   90.00
_cell.angle_gamma   90.00
#
_symmetry.space_group_name_H-M   'P 1'
#
loop_
_entity.id
_entity.type
_entity.pdbx_description
1 polymer ?
#
loop_
_entity_poly.entity_id
_entity_poly.type
_entity_poly.pdbx_seq_one_letter_code
_entity_poly.pdbx_strand_id
1 'polypeptide(L)'
;MEELLMEMEQMKISGNSPGANLLNKCIEAFVPQFPNAYDMPCQEKDFQGYRSTINKHLLEIRELFHQIIVNSGETDAVAARVIVMHLFIIIGEQSERSPWNTQETPGIAQNILNDIHGLFGTQSTSSILCDGNKLEAILVILRPKLLKNTWKNYPGAVNSYRWLLNQVE
;
A
#
# COMPACT_ATOMS: atom_id res chain seq x y z
N MET A 1 -15.05 9.00 -7.55
CA MET A 1 -13.84 8.98 -8.40
C MET A 1 -13.21 10.36 -8.48
N GLU A 2 -13.99 11.39 -8.88
CA GLU A 2 -13.51 12.78 -8.91
C GLU A 2 -13.08 13.29 -7.52
N GLU A 3 -13.82 12.96 -6.47
CA GLU A 3 -13.47 13.33 -5.08
C GLU A 3 -12.12 12.75 -4.66
N LEU A 4 -11.88 11.45 -4.87
CA LEU A 4 -10.61 10.80 -4.53
C LEU A 4 -9.43 11.31 -5.37
N LEU A 5 -9.66 11.61 -6.65
CA LEU A 5 -8.66 12.24 -7.51
C LEU A 5 -8.32 13.65 -7.03
N MET A 6 -9.33 14.43 -6.64
CA MET A 6 -9.16 15.77 -6.09
C MET A 6 -8.44 15.75 -4.73
N GLU A 7 -8.75 14.79 -3.86
CA GLU A 7 -8.02 14.56 -2.59
C GLU A 7 -6.54 14.22 -2.85
N MET A 8 -6.26 13.32 -3.81
CA MET A 8 -4.89 12.98 -4.20
C MET A 8 -4.14 14.17 -4.83
N GLU A 9 -4.82 15.02 -5.58
CA GLU A 9 -4.24 16.25 -6.16
C GLU A 9 -3.94 17.30 -5.08
N GLN A 10 -4.82 17.48 -4.10
CA GLN A 10 -4.60 18.39 -2.97
C GLN A 10 -3.36 18.02 -2.15
N MET A 11 -3.11 16.73 -1.93
CA MET A 11 -1.88 16.26 -1.26
C MET A 11 -0.61 16.47 -2.08
N LYS A 12 -0.67 16.39 -3.41
CA LYS A 12 0.48 16.71 -4.29
C LYS A 12 0.82 18.20 -4.26
N ILE A 13 -0.18 19.06 -4.09
CA ILE A 13 -0.01 20.51 -4.03
C ILE A 13 0.71 20.95 -2.73
N SER A 14 0.55 20.22 -1.62
CA SER A 14 1.19 20.53 -0.33
C SER A 14 2.62 19.96 -0.18
N GLY A 15 3.38 19.82 -1.28
CA GLY A 15 4.55 18.93 -1.48
C GLY A 15 5.75 18.96 -0.51
N ASN A 16 5.64 19.56 0.68
CA ASN A 16 6.66 19.55 1.72
C ASN A 16 6.14 19.11 3.10
N SER A 17 4.95 18.52 3.19
CA SER A 17 4.40 18.00 4.46
C SER A 17 4.91 16.57 4.77
N PRO A 18 5.01 16.18 6.06
CA PRO A 18 5.35 14.80 6.44
C PRO A 18 4.41 13.76 5.78
N GLY A 19 3.12 14.06 5.67
CA GLY A 19 2.14 13.20 5.02
C GLY A 19 2.39 13.01 3.52
N ALA A 20 2.75 14.08 2.80
CA ALA A 20 3.12 14.00 1.38
C ALA A 20 4.38 13.16 1.17
N ASN A 21 5.38 13.30 2.05
CA ASN A 21 6.61 12.50 2.01
C ASN A 21 6.32 11.00 2.23
N LEU A 22 5.48 10.66 3.21
CA LEU A 22 5.05 9.28 3.44
C LEU A 22 4.27 8.73 2.24
N LEU A 23 3.36 9.50 1.66
CA LEU A 23 2.60 9.08 0.49
C LEU A 23 3.51 8.78 -0.70
N ASN A 24 4.48 9.64 -0.98
CA ASN A 24 5.46 9.42 -2.04
C ASN A 24 6.27 8.15 -1.79
N LYS A 25 6.73 7.93 -0.56
CA LYS A 25 7.42 6.69 -0.17
C LYS A 25 6.55 5.46 -0.35
N CYS A 26 5.26 5.55 -0.06
CA CYS A 26 4.33 4.46 -0.29
C CYS A 26 4.24 4.11 -1.79
N ILE A 27 4.14 5.11 -2.66
CA ILE A 27 4.07 4.91 -4.11
C ILE A 27 5.38 4.30 -4.65
N GLU A 28 6.54 4.72 -4.14
CA GLU A 28 7.85 4.13 -4.47
C GLU A 28 8.00 2.67 -4.02
N ALA A 29 7.27 2.27 -2.99
CA ALA A 29 7.29 0.90 -2.44
C ALA A 29 6.26 -0.04 -3.09
N PHE A 30 5.49 0.43 -4.08
CA PHE A 30 4.62 -0.47 -4.85
C PHE A 30 5.45 -1.44 -5.70
N VAL A 31 4.96 -2.67 -5.81
CA VAL A 31 5.57 -3.69 -6.66
C VAL A 31 5.56 -3.20 -8.11
N PRO A 32 6.72 -3.21 -8.80
CA PRO A 32 6.80 -2.70 -10.15
C PRO A 32 6.05 -3.61 -11.13
N GLN A 33 5.73 -3.05 -12.29
CA GLN A 33 5.16 -3.80 -13.40
C GLN A 33 6.14 -4.87 -13.88
N PHE A 34 5.63 -6.06 -14.19
CA PHE A 34 6.35 -7.12 -14.86
C PHE A 34 5.87 -7.24 -16.33
N PRO A 35 6.61 -6.72 -17.31
CA PRO A 35 6.13 -6.63 -18.70
C PRO A 35 6.05 -7.99 -19.42
N ASN A 36 6.81 -8.99 -18.97
CA ASN A 36 6.93 -10.30 -19.64
C ASN A 36 5.93 -11.36 -19.13
N ALA A 37 4.88 -10.92 -18.43
CA ALA A 37 3.95 -11.81 -17.72
C ALA A 37 3.08 -12.69 -18.63
N TYR A 38 2.99 -12.37 -19.91
CA TYR A 38 2.26 -13.16 -20.90
C TYR A 38 3.05 -14.39 -21.38
N ASP A 39 4.37 -14.30 -21.35
CA ASP A 39 5.27 -15.31 -21.91
C ASP A 39 5.79 -16.25 -20.82
N MET A 40 5.95 -15.77 -19.58
CA MET A 40 6.48 -16.57 -18.48
C MET A 40 6.00 -16.09 -17.10
N PRO A 41 5.91 -17.00 -16.10
CA PRO A 41 5.72 -16.62 -14.70
C PRO A 41 6.90 -15.77 -14.21
N CYS A 42 6.60 -14.79 -13.36
CA CYS A 42 7.64 -13.96 -12.77
C CYS A 42 8.50 -14.76 -11.77
N GLN A 43 9.78 -14.45 -11.73
CA GLN A 43 10.80 -15.09 -10.92
C GLN A 43 11.52 -14.06 -10.04
N GLU A 44 12.20 -14.58 -9.02
CA GLU A 44 12.99 -13.78 -8.08
C GLU A 44 14.01 -12.84 -8.73
N LYS A 45 14.64 -13.29 -9.82
CA LYS A 45 15.62 -12.52 -10.59
C LYS A 45 15.01 -11.31 -11.28
N ASP A 46 13.72 -11.37 -11.62
CA ASP A 46 13.04 -10.30 -12.37
C ASP A 46 12.81 -9.06 -11.49
N PHE A 47 12.91 -9.21 -10.17
CA PHE A 47 12.73 -8.16 -9.18
C PHE A 47 13.97 -7.90 -8.34
N GLN A 48 15.16 -8.38 -8.72
CA GLN A 48 16.35 -8.34 -7.86
C GLN A 48 16.68 -6.93 -7.33
N GLY A 49 16.56 -5.90 -8.18
CA GLY A 49 16.77 -4.50 -7.79
C GLY A 49 15.73 -3.97 -6.81
N TYR A 50 14.46 -4.36 -6.97
CA TYR A 50 13.39 -3.99 -6.05
C TYR A 50 13.52 -4.74 -4.70
N ARG A 51 13.86 -6.03 -4.75
CA ARG A 51 14.04 -6.89 -3.56
C ARG A 51 15.13 -6.40 -2.63
N SER A 52 16.21 -5.83 -3.16
CA SER A 52 17.31 -5.32 -2.34
C SER A 52 16.94 -4.05 -1.57
N THR A 53 15.87 -3.34 -1.96
CA THR A 53 15.46 -2.07 -1.36
C THR A 53 14.16 -2.15 -0.57
N ILE A 54 13.27 -3.09 -0.87
CA ILE A 54 11.90 -3.10 -0.33
C ILE A 54 11.85 -3.13 1.21
N ASN A 55 12.65 -3.96 1.88
CA ASN A 55 12.66 -3.98 3.34
C ASN A 55 13.06 -2.64 3.95
N LYS A 56 14.07 -1.98 3.37
CA LYS A 56 14.48 -0.64 3.79
C LYS A 56 13.34 0.36 3.59
N HIS A 57 12.68 0.35 2.43
CA HIS A 57 11.56 1.25 2.16
C HIS A 57 10.40 1.02 3.14
N LEU A 58 10.04 -0.23 3.45
CA LEU A 58 8.98 -0.52 4.42
C LEU A 58 9.32 -0.04 5.83
N LEU A 59 10.59 -0.18 6.26
CA LEU A 59 11.04 0.33 7.55
C LEU A 59 10.99 1.87 7.61
N GLU A 60 11.43 2.54 6.54
CA GLU A 60 11.33 4.01 6.43
C GLU A 60 9.87 4.49 6.43
N ILE A 61 8.99 3.80 5.70
CA ILE A 61 7.54 4.06 5.69
C ILE A 61 6.97 3.94 7.10
N ARG A 62 7.33 2.87 7.82
CA ARG A 62 6.87 2.65 9.20
C ARG A 62 7.33 3.75 10.14
N GLU A 63 8.60 4.16 10.04
CA GLU A 63 9.16 5.24 10.85
C GLU A 63 8.44 6.57 10.59
N LEU A 64 8.26 6.94 9.32
CA LEU A 64 7.52 8.14 8.93
C LEU A 64 6.06 8.09 9.40
N PHE A 65 5.42 6.93 9.30
CA PHE A 65 4.06 6.74 9.80
C PHE A 65 3.96 6.95 11.30
N HIS A 66 4.89 6.40 12.09
CA HIS A 66 4.96 6.65 13.53
C HIS A 66 5.23 8.12 13.85
N GLN A 67 6.13 8.78 13.13
CA GLN A 67 6.40 10.21 13.32
C GLN A 67 5.15 11.05 13.09
N ILE A 68 4.33 10.71 12.08
CA ILE A 68 3.08 11.40 11.82
C ILE A 68 2.11 11.16 12.98
N ILE A 69 1.89 9.90 13.39
CA ILE A 69 0.96 9.56 14.47
C ILE A 69 1.34 10.26 15.79
N VAL A 70 2.62 10.23 16.16
CA VAL A 70 3.10 10.76 17.44
C VAL A 70 3.10 12.29 17.45
N ASN A 71 3.49 12.93 16.34
CA ASN A 71 3.64 14.38 16.29
C ASN A 71 2.36 15.11 15.86
N SER A 72 1.35 14.41 15.38
CA SER A 72 0.13 15.05 14.92
C SER A 72 -0.90 15.19 16.03
N GLY A 73 -1.03 16.41 16.56
CA GLY A 73 -2.26 16.85 17.22
C GLY A 73 -3.41 17.03 16.22
N GLU A 74 -3.10 17.28 14.94
CA GLU A 74 -4.05 17.54 13.85
C GLU A 74 -3.45 17.09 12.49
N THR A 75 -3.34 15.79 12.22
CA THR A 75 -3.13 15.37 10.82
C THR A 75 -4.45 15.59 10.10
N ASP A 76 -4.43 16.27 8.95
CA ASP A 76 -5.60 16.38 8.07
C ASP A 76 -6.22 14.99 7.86
N ALA A 77 -7.47 14.82 8.29
CA ALA A 77 -8.19 13.56 8.24
C ALA A 77 -8.23 12.97 6.82
N VAL A 78 -8.23 13.83 5.79
CA VAL A 78 -8.17 13.44 4.39
C VAL A 78 -6.80 12.84 4.06
N ALA A 79 -5.71 13.50 4.47
CA ALA A 79 -4.36 13.00 4.25
C ALA A 79 -4.12 11.68 4.98
N ALA A 80 -4.57 11.56 6.23
CA ALA A 80 -4.48 10.32 7.00
C ALA A 80 -5.25 9.18 6.30
N ARG A 81 -6.46 9.45 5.80
CA ARG A 81 -7.26 8.47 5.05
C ARG A 81 -6.52 7.97 3.81
N VAL A 82 -5.96 8.87 2.99
CA VAL A 82 -5.27 8.47 1.76
C VAL A 82 -3.97 7.71 2.03
N ILE A 83 -3.19 8.12 3.04
CA ILE A 83 -2.00 7.39 3.47
C ILE A 83 -2.38 5.97 3.89
N VAL A 84 -3.38 5.82 4.75
CA VAL A 84 -3.85 4.50 5.23
C VAL A 84 -4.29 3.61 4.05
N MET A 85 -4.97 4.17 3.05
CA MET A 85 -5.33 3.41 1.85
C MET A 85 -4.10 2.90 1.08
N HIS A 86 -3.06 3.72 0.91
CA HIS A 86 -1.83 3.31 0.23
C HIS A 86 -1.03 2.29 1.05
N LEU A 87 -1.02 2.43 2.37
CA LEU A 87 -0.42 1.44 3.26
C LEU A 87 -1.12 0.09 3.15
N PHE A 88 -2.45 0.04 3.10
CA PHE A 88 -3.19 -1.21 2.88
C PHE A 88 -2.85 -1.87 1.55
N ILE A 89 -2.65 -1.08 0.49
CA ILE A 89 -2.20 -1.62 -0.79
C ILE A 89 -0.84 -2.31 -0.62
N ILE A 90 0.15 -1.62 -0.06
CA ILE A 90 1.50 -2.16 0.17
C ILE A 90 1.45 -3.41 1.05
N ILE A 91 0.70 -3.37 2.14
CA ILE A 91 0.54 -4.51 3.05
C ILE A 91 0.02 -5.71 2.27
N GLY A 92 -1.02 -5.53 1.44
CA GLY A 92 -1.52 -6.61 0.59
C GLY A 92 -0.53 -7.09 -0.48
N GLU A 93 0.25 -6.18 -1.07
CA GLU A 93 1.30 -6.57 -2.04
C GLU A 93 2.43 -7.38 -1.38
N GLN A 94 2.66 -7.19 -0.07
CA GLN A 94 3.76 -7.76 0.70
C GLN A 94 3.32 -8.78 1.76
N SER A 95 2.04 -9.14 1.82
CA SER A 95 1.45 -9.94 2.91
C SER A 95 1.97 -11.38 2.97
N GLU A 96 2.55 -11.86 1.88
CA GLU A 96 3.05 -13.22 1.74
C GLU A 96 4.36 -13.26 0.96
N ARG A 97 5.08 -14.37 1.11
CA ARG A 97 6.31 -14.60 0.36
C ARG A 97 6.02 -14.71 -1.14
N SER A 98 6.61 -13.82 -1.92
CA SER A 98 6.39 -13.67 -3.36
C SER A 98 7.69 -13.39 -4.11
N PRO A 99 7.80 -13.62 -5.43
CA PRO A 99 9.04 -13.41 -6.18
C PRO A 99 9.69 -12.02 -6.02
N TRP A 100 8.91 -10.97 -5.71
CA TRP A 100 9.39 -9.59 -5.54
C TRP A 100 9.80 -9.20 -4.11
N ASN A 101 9.73 -10.11 -3.13
CA ASN A 101 10.08 -9.76 -1.75
C ASN A 101 11.10 -10.72 -1.12
N THR A 102 11.46 -10.48 0.14
CA THR A 102 12.35 -11.36 0.92
C THR A 102 11.54 -12.18 1.93
N GLN A 103 12.23 -13.03 2.69
CA GLN A 103 11.62 -13.79 3.77
C GLN A 103 11.15 -12.91 4.93
N GLU A 104 11.81 -11.77 5.18
CA GLU A 104 11.42 -10.87 6.28
C GLU A 104 10.29 -9.90 5.91
N THR A 105 10.10 -9.60 4.62
CA THR A 105 9.16 -8.56 4.15
C THR A 105 7.74 -8.73 4.71
N PRO A 106 7.13 -9.93 4.72
CA PRO A 106 5.79 -10.10 5.29
C PRO A 106 5.70 -9.75 6.77
N GLY A 107 6.76 -10.01 7.54
CA GLY A 107 6.82 -9.63 8.96
C GLY A 107 6.87 -8.12 9.15
N ILE A 108 7.57 -7.39 8.27
CA ILE A 108 7.61 -5.93 8.31
C ILE A 108 6.24 -5.35 7.95
N ALA A 109 5.59 -5.88 6.90
CA ALA A 109 4.24 -5.48 6.49
C ALA A 109 3.21 -5.72 7.62
N GLN A 110 3.30 -6.86 8.32
CA GLN A 110 2.45 -7.15 9.47
C GLN A 110 2.67 -6.16 10.62
N ASN A 111 3.90 -5.73 10.88
CA ASN A 111 4.17 -4.71 11.89
C ASN A 111 3.51 -3.37 11.55
N ILE A 112 3.55 -2.95 10.28
CA ILE A 112 2.84 -1.74 9.82
C ILE A 112 1.33 -1.89 10.01
N LEU A 113 0.76 -3.07 9.70
CA LEU A 113 -0.66 -3.34 9.93
C LEU A 113 -1.02 -3.23 11.42
N ASN A 114 -0.18 -3.77 12.31
CA ASN A 114 -0.40 -3.66 13.76
C ASN A 114 -0.34 -2.21 14.24
N ASP A 115 0.54 -1.38 13.65
CA ASP A 115 0.60 0.05 13.97
C ASP A 115 -0.69 0.76 13.53
N ILE A 116 -1.24 0.39 12.36
CA ILE A 116 -2.55 0.90 11.89
C ILE A 116 -3.66 0.46 12.85
N HIS A 117 -3.68 -0.81 13.28
CA HIS A 117 -4.64 -1.29 14.29
C HIS A 117 -4.56 -0.50 15.59
N GLY A 118 -3.34 -0.19 16.05
CA GLY A 118 -3.10 0.67 17.21
C GLY A 118 -3.66 2.08 17.03
N LEU A 119 -3.47 2.69 15.85
CA LEU A 119 -3.99 4.01 15.53
C LEU A 119 -5.52 4.07 15.57
N PHE A 120 -6.20 3.07 15.02
CA PHE A 120 -7.66 3.03 14.97
C PHE A 120 -8.31 2.40 16.22
N GLY A 121 -7.51 1.95 17.19
CA GLY A 121 -8.00 1.30 18.41
C GLY A 121 -8.78 0.00 18.14
N THR A 122 -8.50 -0.69 17.04
CA THR A 122 -9.20 -1.92 16.63
C THR A 122 -8.23 -2.93 16.04
N GLN A 123 -8.46 -4.22 16.32
CA GLN A 123 -7.70 -5.34 15.74
C GLN A 123 -8.34 -5.88 14.44
N SER A 124 -9.48 -5.33 14.05
CA SER A 124 -10.23 -5.79 12.88
C SER A 124 -9.87 -4.96 11.65
N THR A 125 -9.10 -5.56 10.73
CA THR A 125 -8.80 -4.96 9.42
C THR A 125 -10.08 -4.68 8.63
N SER A 126 -11.04 -5.61 8.65
CA SER A 126 -12.36 -5.44 8.02
C SER A 126 -13.06 -4.16 8.48
N SER A 127 -13.06 -3.92 9.80
CA SER A 127 -13.71 -2.73 10.37
C SER A 127 -13.08 -1.44 9.90
N ILE A 128 -11.75 -1.38 9.75
CA ILE A 128 -11.04 -0.19 9.23
C ILE A 128 -11.34 0.02 7.74
N LEU A 129 -11.34 -1.06 6.96
CA LEU A 129 -11.56 -1.03 5.51
C LEU A 129 -13.00 -0.65 5.13
N CYS A 130 -13.99 -1.14 5.89
CA CYS A 130 -15.41 -0.86 5.67
C CYS A 130 -15.82 0.53 6.19
N ASP A 131 -15.11 1.08 7.16
CA ASP A 131 -15.32 2.44 7.62
C ASP A 131 -14.98 3.46 6.51
N GLY A 132 -15.88 4.42 6.26
CA GLY A 132 -15.66 5.52 5.31
C GLY A 132 -15.33 5.09 3.87
N ASN A 133 -15.85 3.96 3.39
CA ASN A 133 -15.67 3.46 2.02
C ASN A 133 -14.18 3.31 1.58
N LYS A 134 -13.25 3.07 2.52
CA LYS A 134 -11.81 2.94 2.21
C LYS A 134 -11.55 1.76 1.27
N LEU A 135 -12.27 0.65 1.44
CA LEU A 135 -12.16 -0.51 0.54
C LEU A 135 -12.51 -0.13 -0.92
N GLU A 136 -13.66 0.50 -1.14
CA GLU A 136 -14.08 0.91 -2.49
C GLU A 136 -13.04 1.84 -3.13
N ALA A 137 -12.56 2.80 -2.35
CA ALA A 137 -11.50 3.72 -2.77
C ALA A 137 -10.19 3.00 -3.15
N ILE A 138 -9.74 2.02 -2.35
CA ILE A 138 -8.58 1.18 -2.67
C ILE A 138 -8.83 0.37 -3.96
N LEU A 139 -10.02 -0.22 -4.12
CA LEU A 139 -10.38 -0.96 -5.32
C LEU A 139 -10.37 -0.09 -6.56
N VAL A 140 -10.77 1.19 -6.46
CA VAL A 140 -10.66 2.16 -7.56
C VAL A 140 -9.19 2.40 -7.94
N ILE A 141 -8.28 2.50 -6.97
CA ILE A 141 -6.84 2.66 -7.21
C ILE A 141 -6.25 1.41 -7.91
N LEU A 142 -6.65 0.21 -7.48
CA LEU A 142 -6.17 -1.04 -8.04
C LEU A 142 -6.78 -1.38 -9.41
N ARG A 143 -8.02 -0.95 -9.68
CA ARG A 143 -8.79 -1.27 -10.89
C ARG A 143 -8.00 -1.20 -12.21
N PRO A 144 -7.26 -0.11 -12.55
CA PRO A 144 -6.52 -0.06 -13.82
C PRO A 144 -5.45 -1.15 -13.95
N LYS A 145 -4.87 -1.59 -12.83
CA LYS A 145 -3.89 -2.68 -12.77
C LYS A 145 -4.52 -4.07 -12.84
N LEU A 146 -5.84 -4.20 -12.58
CA LEU A 146 -6.57 -5.47 -12.50
C LEU A 146 -7.47 -5.76 -13.71
N LEU A 147 -7.41 -4.95 -14.77
CA LEU A 147 -8.21 -5.19 -15.98
C LEU A 147 -7.74 -6.46 -16.70
N LYS A 148 -8.64 -7.06 -17.49
CA LYS A 148 -8.44 -8.33 -18.22
C LYS A 148 -7.10 -8.41 -18.99
N ASN A 149 -6.64 -7.28 -19.54
CA ASN A 149 -5.44 -7.20 -20.37
C ASN A 149 -4.21 -6.64 -19.63
N THR A 150 -4.33 -6.25 -18.36
CA THR A 150 -3.23 -5.64 -17.59
C THR A 150 -2.84 -6.44 -16.36
N TRP A 151 -3.75 -7.21 -15.76
CA TRP A 151 -3.53 -7.89 -14.47
C TRP A 151 -2.27 -8.76 -14.41
N LYS A 152 -1.95 -9.47 -15.50
CA LYS A 152 -0.73 -10.29 -15.56
C LYS A 152 0.53 -9.47 -15.33
N ASN A 153 0.55 -8.23 -15.80
CA ASN A 153 1.70 -7.36 -15.69
C ASN A 153 1.85 -6.72 -14.30
N TYR A 154 0.85 -6.85 -13.42
CA TYR A 154 0.85 -6.24 -12.09
C TYR A 154 0.63 -7.30 -11.00
N PRO A 155 1.58 -8.23 -10.81
CA PRO A 155 1.39 -9.34 -9.88
C PRO A 155 1.23 -8.88 -8.43
N GLY A 156 1.88 -7.77 -8.03
CA GLY A 156 1.66 -7.16 -6.72
C GLY A 156 0.21 -6.72 -6.52
N ALA A 157 -0.36 -5.98 -7.49
CA ALA A 157 -1.75 -5.53 -7.40
C ALA A 157 -2.75 -6.69 -7.28
N VAL A 158 -2.48 -7.82 -7.96
CA VAL A 158 -3.28 -9.04 -7.86
C VAL A 158 -3.19 -9.63 -6.44
N ASN A 159 -1.98 -9.70 -5.87
CA ASN A 159 -1.79 -10.16 -4.50
C ASN A 159 -2.49 -9.24 -3.50
N SER A 160 -2.38 -7.93 -3.67
CA SER A 160 -3.05 -6.93 -2.84
C SER A 160 -4.57 -7.08 -2.88
N TYR A 161 -5.14 -7.24 -4.08
CA TYR A 161 -6.57 -7.49 -4.23
C TYR A 161 -7.02 -8.78 -3.52
N ARG A 162 -6.31 -9.88 -3.71
CA ARG A 162 -6.63 -11.15 -3.03
C ARG A 162 -6.53 -11.01 -1.51
N TRP A 163 -5.50 -10.33 -1.02
CA TRP A 163 -5.34 -10.08 0.40
C TRP A 163 -6.50 -9.26 0.97
N LEU A 164 -6.93 -8.20 0.27
CA LEU A 164 -8.06 -7.35 0.67
C LEU A 164 -9.37 -8.15 0.76
N LEU A 165 -9.66 -9.01 -0.23
CA LEU A 165 -10.84 -9.88 -0.20
C LEU A 165 -10.85 -10.79 1.04
N ASN A 166 -9.71 -11.41 1.36
CA ASN A 166 -9.58 -12.25 2.55
C ASN A 166 -9.73 -11.48 3.88
N GLN A 167 -9.71 -10.14 3.88
CA GLN A 167 -9.98 -9.35 5.08
C GLN A 167 -11.46 -9.08 5.30
N VAL A 168 -12.29 -9.20 4.25
CA VAL A 168 -13.70 -8.77 4.27
C VAL A 168 -14.70 -9.89 4.01
N GLU A 169 -14.26 -11.00 3.41
CA GLU A 169 -15.00 -12.28 3.33
C GLU A 169 -14.79 -13.13 4.59
#